data_AF-A0A1Q3RGM0-F1
#
_entry.id   AF-A0A1Q3RGM0-F1
#
_cell.length_a   1.000
_cell.length_b   1.000
_cell.length_c   1.000
_cell.angle_alpha   90.00
_cell.angle_beta   90.00
_cell.angle_gamma   90.00
#
_symmetry.space_group_name_H-M   'P 1'
#
loop_
_entity.id
_entity.type
_entity.pdbx_description
1 polymer ?
#
loop_
_entity_poly.entity_id
_entity_poly.type
_entity_poly.pdbx_seq_one_letter_code
_entity_poly.pdbx_strand_id
1 'polypeptide(L)' 'MVTLKCPEAYLVYFSGFRCIEADDEGRYTFDLISESIALYQILIHADQIYVSSPESLRASIKRKCQFILNNY' A
#
# COMPACT_ATOMS: atom_id res chain seq x y z
N MET A 1 4.39 -10.63 -3.97
CA MET A 1 4.54 -10.14 -2.58
C MET A 1 4.76 -8.63 -2.58
N VAL A 2 4.05 -7.94 -1.69
CA VAL A 2 4.09 -6.49 -1.49
C VAL A 2 4.54 -6.23 -0.07
N THR A 3 5.62 -5.49 0.14
CA THR A 3 6.02 -5.04 1.47
C THR A 3 5.60 -3.59 1.65
N LEU A 4 4.89 -3.29 2.72
CA LEU A 4 4.50 -1.92 3.07
C LEU A 4 4.68 -1.67 4.56
N LYS A 5 4.95 -0.41 4.91
CA LYS A 5 5.02 0.08 6.28
C LYS A 5 3.76 0.88 6.55
N CYS A 6 3.00 0.50 7.58
CA CYS A 6 1.77 1.17 7.98
C CYS A 6 1.49 0.92 9.47
N PRO A 7 0.64 1.73 10.13
CA PRO A 7 0.18 1.41 11.48
C PRO A 7 -0.64 0.11 11.51
N GLU A 8 -0.52 -0.67 12.58
CA GLU A 8 -1.21 -1.97 12.73
C GLU A 8 -2.74 -1.89 12.57
N ALA A 9 -3.34 -0.76 12.98
CA ALA A 9 -4.77 -0.51 12.83
C ALA A 9 -5.27 -0.60 11.37
N TYR A 10 -4.39 -0.39 10.38
CA TYR A 10 -4.74 -0.44 8.96
C TYR A 10 -4.81 -1.87 8.40
N LEU A 11 -4.25 -2.87 9.10
CA LEU A 11 -4.29 -4.27 8.67
C LEU A 11 -5.72 -4.79 8.48
N VAL A 12 -6.65 -4.32 9.30
CA VAL A 12 -8.07 -4.71 9.28
C VAL A 12 -8.78 -4.20 8.01
N TYR A 13 -8.26 -3.13 7.39
CA TYR A 13 -8.88 -2.49 6.22
C TYR A 13 -8.35 -3.02 4.90
N PHE A 14 -7.28 -3.83 4.90
CA PHE A 14 -6.64 -4.32 3.68
C PHE A 14 -7.32 -5.55 3.10
N SER A 15 -8.49 -5.38 2.51
CA SER A 15 -9.17 -6.44 1.74
C SER A 15 -8.55 -6.70 0.36
N GLY A 16 -7.70 -5.79 -0.15
CA GLY A 16 -6.90 -6.02 -1.36
C GLY A 16 -5.64 -6.87 -1.13
N PHE A 17 -5.32 -7.17 0.14
CA PHE A 17 -4.09 -7.82 0.55
C PHE A 17 -4.37 -8.96 1.52
N ARG A 18 -3.46 -9.92 1.59
CA ARG A 18 -3.41 -10.91 2.67
C ARG A 18 -2.10 -10.74 3.42
N CYS A 19 -2.16 -10.38 4.70
CA CYS A 19 -0.95 -10.29 5.52
C CYS A 19 -0.32 -11.68 5.66
N ILE A 20 0.98 -11.77 5.38
CA ILE A 20 1.77 -13.00 5.47
C ILE A 20 2.70 -12.92 6.68
N GLU A 21 3.36 -11.76 6.84
CA GLU A 21 4.42 -11.58 7.82
C GLU A 21 4.44 -10.12 8.29
N ALA A 22 4.77 -9.93 9.56
CA ALA A 22 5.03 -8.64 10.18
C ALA A 22 6.44 -8.68 10.78
N ASP A 23 7.24 -7.65 10.56
CA ASP A 23 8.52 -7.47 11.26
C ASP A 23 8.36 -6.57 12.49
N ASP A 24 9.37 -6.61 13.38
CA ASP A 24 9.41 -5.79 14.60
C ASP A 24 9.55 -4.27 14.32
N GLU A 25 9.77 -3.87 13.06
CA GLU A 25 9.87 -2.47 12.62
C GLU A 25 8.53 -1.91 12.09
N GLY A 26 7.46 -2.70 12.15
CA GLY A 26 6.13 -2.33 11.66
C GLY A 26 6.01 -2.37 10.13
N ARG A 27 6.84 -3.17 9.46
CA ARG A 27 6.68 -3.50 8.05
C ARG A 27 5.93 -4.82 7.95
N TYR A 28 5.05 -4.87 6.97
CA TYR A 28 4.17 -5.98 6.73
C TYR A 28 4.35 -6.44 5.29
N THR A 29 4.53 -7.75 5.12
CA THR A 29 4.58 -8.39 3.82
C THR A 29 3.23 -9.03 3.52
N PHE A 30 2.67 -8.69 2.37
CA PHE A 30 1.37 -9.14 1.93
C PHE A 30 1.43 -9.88 0.60
N ASP A 31 0.50 -10.81 0.43
CA ASP A 31 0.11 -11.29 -0.88
C ASP A 31 -0.95 -10.36 -1.46
N LEU A 32 -0.76 -10.01 -2.72
CA LEU A 32 -1.68 -9.17 -3.45
C LEU A 32 -2.87 -10.03 -3.91
N ILE A 33 -4.06 -9.75 -3.40
CA ILE A 33 -5.30 -10.42 -3.80
C ILE A 33 -5.90 -9.69 -5.01
N SER A 34 -5.98 -8.36 -4.93
CA SER A 34 -6.57 -7.53 -5.98
C SER A 34 -5.84 -6.20 -6.09
N GLU A 35 -5.17 -5.99 -7.23
CA GLU A 35 -4.38 -4.78 -7.50
C GLU A 35 -5.22 -3.50 -7.42
N SER A 36 -6.44 -3.51 -7.96
CA SER A 36 -7.31 -2.32 -7.99
C SER A 36 -7.75 -1.89 -6.59
N ILE A 37 -8.14 -2.86 -5.74
CA ILE A 37 -8.56 -2.60 -4.35
C ILE A 37 -7.35 -2.14 -3.53
N ALA A 38 -6.23 -2.85 -3.67
CA ALA A 38 -4.96 -2.53 -3.05
C ALA A 38 -4.51 -1.09 -3.34
N LEU A 39 -4.51 -0.69 -4.62
CA LEU A 39 -4.17 0.66 -5.04
C LEU A 39 -5.11 1.70 -4.44
N TYR A 40 -6.41 1.44 -4.42
CA TYR A 40 -7.39 2.38 -3.87
C TYR A 40 -7.19 2.58 -2.36
N GLN A 41 -6.98 1.50 -1.61
CA GLN A 41 -6.71 1.54 -0.17
C GLN A 41 -5.41 2.27 0.16
N ILE A 42 -4.35 2.02 -0.62
CA ILE A 42 -3.09 2.75 -0.46
C ILE A 42 -3.28 4.23 -0.76
N LEU A 43 -4.03 4.58 -1.81
CA LEU A 43 -4.25 5.98 -2.18
C LEU A 43 -5.05 6.77 -1.14
N ILE A 44 -6.05 6.16 -0.50
CA ILE A 44 -6.83 6.82 0.56
C ILE A 44 -5.96 7.16 1.78
N HIS A 45 -4.98 6.32 2.08
CA HIS A 45 -4.10 6.46 3.24
C HIS A 45 -2.64 6.67 2.82
N ALA A 46 -2.42 7.38 1.70
CA ALA A 46 -1.10 7.54 1.10
C ALA A 46 -0.11 8.33 1.99
N ASP A 47 -0.63 9.08 2.96
CA ASP A 47 0.14 9.78 4.00
C ASP A 47 0.68 8.83 5.08
N GLN A 48 0.10 7.63 5.23
CA GLN A 48 0.39 6.69 6.32
C GLN A 48 0.91 5.34 5.84
N ILE A 49 0.70 5.01 4.56
CA ILE A 49 1.14 3.75 3.96
C ILE A 49 2.31 4.01 3.04
N TYR A 50 3.46 3.42 3.38
CA TYR A 50 4.64 3.44 2.54
C TYR A 50 4.87 2.09 1.87
N VAL A 51 4.76 2.03 0.55
CA VAL A 51 5.07 0.82 -0.22
C VAL A 51 6.56 0.70 -0.46
N SER A 52 7.17 -0.33 0.12
CA SER A 52 8.59 -0.65 -0.03
C SER A 52 8.87 -1.48 -1.28
N SER A 53 8.01 -2.46 -1.59
CA SER A 53 8.16 -3.35 -2.74
C SER A 53 6.80 -3.87 -3.23
N PRO A 54 6.65 -4.27 -4.50
CA PRO A 54 7.61 -4.13 -5.59
C PRO A 54 7.69 -2.68 -6.12
N GLU A 55 8.81 -2.33 -6.75
CA GLU A 55 9.03 -0.96 -7.26
C GLU A 55 8.01 -0.54 -8.33
N SER A 56 7.51 -1.49 -9.13
CA SER A 56 6.46 -1.24 -10.12
C SER A 56 5.17 -0.69 -9.47
N LEU A 57 4.74 -1.29 -8.36
CA LEU A 57 3.57 -0.84 -7.62
C LEU A 57 3.81 0.55 -7.00
N ARG A 58 4.99 0.76 -6.41
CA ARG A 58 5.41 2.07 -5.87
C ARG A 58 5.37 3.16 -6.94
N ALA A 59 5.89 2.88 -8.13
CA ALA A 59 5.88 3.81 -9.26
C ALA A 59 4.45 4.11 -9.74
N SER A 60 3.57 3.11 -9.80
CA SER A 60 2.16 3.29 -10.16
C SER A 60 1.41 4.19 -9.18
N ILE A 61 1.60 3.96 -7.87
CA ILE A 61 0.99 4.80 -6.82
C ILE A 61 1.50 6.24 -6.94
N LYS A 62 2.82 6.43 -7.05
CA LYS A 62 3.43 7.76 -7.21
C LYS A 62 2.85 8.52 -8.39
N ARG A 63 2.71 7.87 -9.56
CA ARG A 63 2.09 8.48 -10.75
C ARG A 63 0.65 8.90 -10.49
N LYS A 64 -0.14 8.06 -9.83
CA LYS A 64 -1.54 8.40 -9.50
C LYS A 64 -1.64 9.55 -8.50
N CYS A 65 -0.82 9.57 -7.45
CA CYS A 65 -0.75 10.69 -6.52
C CYS A 65 -0.36 12.00 -7.23
N GLN A 66 0.66 11.97 -8.08
CA GLN A 66 1.07 13.14 -8.88
C GLN A 66 -0.05 13.61 -9.81
N PHE A 67 -0.76 12.69 -10.46
CA PHE A 67 -1.91 13.04 -11.29
C PHE A 67 -2.98 13.76 -10.46
N ILE A 68 -3.36 13.23 -9.30
CA ILE A 68 -4.35 13.87 -8.42
C ILE A 68 -3.88 15.27 -7.99
N LEU A 69 -2.64 15.41 -7.52
CA LEU A 69 -2.07 16.69 -7.07
C LEU A 69 -1.97 17.74 -8.19
N ASN A 70 -1.81 17.33 -9.45
CA ASN A 70 -1.73 18.25 -10.58
C ASN A 70 -3.12 18.69 -11.10
N ASN A 71 -4.21 18.04 -10.67
CA ASN A 71 -5.57 18.30 -11.13
C ASN A 71 -6.46 18.97 -10.06
N TYR A 72 -5.91 19.29 -8.89
CA TYR A 72 -6.56 20.02 -7.79
C TYR A 72 -5.74 21.25 -7.42
#